data_AF-A0A174LJZ1-F1
#
_entry.id   AF-A0A174LJZ1-F1
#
_cell.length_a   1.000
_cell.length_b   1.000
_cell.length_c   1.000
_cell.angle_alpha   90.00
_cell.angle_beta   90.00
_cell.angle_gamma   90.00
#
_symmetry.space_group_name_H-M   'P 1'
#
loop_
_entity.id
_entity.type
_entity.pdbx_description
1 polymer ?
#
loop_
_entity_poly.entity_id
_entity_poly.type
_entity_poly.pdbx_seq_one_letter_code
_entity_poly.pdbx_strand_id
1 'polypeptide(L)'
;MPAGFEADRVFEMEGKLTQMRCKNRCHDEVYPNQKAVLAMTEEEVNGRVPKELLPKCPKCGGDMEVNWGEMSSFTETKNWKEKAARYQEFIQNLHGKKLVILEFGIGWRNQMIKAPLMQLAAVEPQASYITFNKGEIYIPEEIKEKSIGVDGNLTVALKEIRKGRID
;
A
#
# COMPACT_ATOMS: atom_id res chain seq x y z
N MET A 1 -7.01 -5.27 -10.81
CA MET A 1 -7.19 -4.34 -9.68
C MET A 1 -8.56 -3.70 -9.80
N PRO A 2 -9.34 -3.57 -8.71
CA PRO A 2 -10.54 -2.71 -8.74
C PRO A 2 -10.14 -1.30 -9.21
N ALA A 3 -11.05 -0.59 -9.87
CA ALA A 3 -10.82 0.73 -10.49
C ALA A 3 -9.90 0.79 -11.74
N GLY A 4 -9.42 -0.34 -12.27
CA GLY A 4 -8.79 -0.38 -13.60
C GLY A 4 -7.30 -0.04 -13.67
N PHE A 5 -6.60 -0.03 -12.53
CA PHE A 5 -5.14 0.12 -12.52
C PHE A 5 -4.44 -1.12 -13.08
N GLU A 6 -3.43 -0.90 -13.93
CA GLU A 6 -2.52 -1.94 -14.39
C GLU A 6 -1.75 -2.53 -13.21
N ALA A 7 -1.74 -3.85 -13.10
CA ALA A 7 -1.21 -4.52 -11.93
C ALA A 7 0.30 -4.33 -11.76
N ASP A 8 1.05 -4.14 -12.85
CA ASP A 8 2.48 -3.87 -12.88
C ASP A 8 2.86 -2.52 -12.24
N ARG A 9 1.98 -1.50 -12.38
CA ARG A 9 2.12 -0.15 -11.83
C ARG A 9 1.70 0.00 -10.37
N VAL A 10 1.25 -1.07 -9.72
CA VAL A 10 0.86 -1.07 -8.30
C VAL A 10 1.87 -1.82 -7.47
N PHE A 11 2.31 -1.23 -6.35
CA PHE A 11 3.14 -1.87 -5.36
C PHE A 11 2.43 -1.92 -4.00
N GLU A 12 1.94 -3.10 -3.62
CA GLU A 12 1.30 -3.34 -2.33
C GLU A 12 2.32 -3.65 -1.23
N MET A 13 2.96 -2.59 -0.73
CA MET A 13 4.09 -2.68 0.22
C MET A 13 3.75 -3.40 1.54
N GLU A 14 2.50 -3.28 1.99
CA GLU A 14 1.96 -3.84 3.24
C GLU A 14 1.18 -5.15 3.01
N GLY A 15 1.20 -5.69 1.78
CA GLY A 15 0.41 -6.86 1.39
C GLY A 15 -1.01 -6.53 0.93
N LYS A 16 -1.85 -7.56 0.80
CA LYS A 16 -3.25 -7.46 0.36
C LYS A 16 -4.17 -8.26 1.28
N LEU A 17 -5.16 -7.59 1.87
CA LEU A 17 -6.15 -8.22 2.76
C LEU A 17 -7.05 -9.26 2.06
N THR A 18 -7.17 -9.21 0.74
CA THR A 18 -7.91 -10.19 -0.09
C THR A 18 -7.11 -11.47 -0.36
N GLN A 19 -5.91 -11.56 0.22
CA GLN A 19 -5.02 -12.70 0.11
C GLN A 19 -4.65 -13.25 1.49
N MET A 20 -4.18 -14.48 1.49
CA MET A 20 -3.64 -15.18 2.64
C MET A 20 -2.32 -15.86 2.27
N ARG A 21 -1.48 -16.12 3.28
CA ARG A 21 -0.16 -16.74 3.16
C ARG A 21 0.05 -17.77 4.26
N CYS A 22 0.99 -18.69 4.06
CA CYS A 22 1.34 -19.67 5.09
C CYS A 22 1.93 -18.95 6.32
N LYS A 23 1.33 -19.15 7.50
CA LYS A 23 1.82 -18.59 8.77
C LYS A 23 3.23 -19.05 9.11
N ASN A 24 3.55 -20.31 8.77
CA ASN A 24 4.88 -20.89 8.97
C ASN A 24 5.91 -20.43 7.94
N ARG A 25 5.52 -19.61 6.93
CA ARG A 25 6.41 -19.13 5.86
C ARG A 25 7.16 -20.26 5.14
N CYS A 26 6.53 -21.43 4.96
CA CYS A 26 7.17 -22.56 4.29
C CYS A 26 7.41 -22.32 2.79
N HIS A 27 6.82 -21.26 2.22
CA HIS A 27 6.97 -20.78 0.87
C HIS A 27 6.41 -19.35 0.72
N ASP A 28 6.66 -18.71 -0.43
CA ASP A 28 6.32 -17.30 -0.71
C ASP A 28 4.98 -17.08 -1.44
N GLU A 29 4.35 -18.14 -1.95
CA GLU A 29 3.05 -18.03 -2.62
C GLU A 29 1.93 -17.52 -1.71
N VAL A 30 1.06 -16.70 -2.31
CA VAL A 30 -0.14 -16.13 -1.70
C VAL A 30 -1.39 -16.66 -2.41
N TYR A 31 -2.49 -16.76 -1.66
CA TYR A 31 -3.73 -17.37 -2.13
C TYR A 31 -4.90 -16.42 -1.90
N PRO A 32 -5.91 -16.37 -2.79
CA PRO A 32 -7.13 -15.61 -2.54
C PRO A 32 -7.85 -16.15 -1.30
N ASN A 33 -8.35 -15.28 -0.43
CA ASN A 33 -9.02 -15.70 0.81
C ASN A 33 -10.56 -15.59 0.78
N GLN A 34 -11.14 -15.03 -0.30
CA GLN A 34 -12.58 -14.70 -0.36
C GLN A 34 -13.49 -15.88 0.01
N LYS A 35 -13.26 -17.06 -0.57
CA LYS A 35 -14.08 -18.25 -0.28
C LYS A 35 -14.03 -18.64 1.21
N ALA A 36 -12.84 -18.61 1.81
CA ALA A 36 -12.67 -18.94 3.22
C ALA A 36 -13.34 -17.89 4.12
N VAL A 37 -13.18 -16.59 3.81
CA VAL A 37 -13.80 -15.49 4.56
C VAL A 37 -15.32 -15.57 4.53
N LEU A 38 -15.91 -15.83 3.35
CA LEU A 38 -17.37 -15.97 3.21
C LEU A 38 -17.91 -17.17 4.00
N ALA A 39 -17.27 -18.34 3.88
CA ALA A 39 -17.67 -19.52 4.66
C ALA A 39 -17.55 -19.28 6.18
N MET A 40 -16.47 -18.61 6.62
CA MET A 40 -16.32 -18.23 8.04
C MET A 40 -17.39 -17.23 8.49
N THR A 41 -17.86 -16.34 7.62
CA THR A 41 -18.91 -15.35 7.94
C THR A 41 -20.28 -15.99 8.09
N GLU A 42 -20.59 -17.02 7.30
CA GLU A 42 -21.86 -17.76 7.38
C GLU A 42 -22.00 -18.52 8.71
N GLU A 43 -20.88 -18.97 9.29
CA GLU A 43 -20.82 -19.80 10.50
C GLU A 43 -20.35 -19.02 11.74
N GLU A 44 -20.26 -17.68 11.64
CA GLU A 44 -19.81 -16.82 12.72
C GLU A 44 -20.88 -16.67 13.80
N VAL A 45 -20.50 -16.93 15.06
CA VAL A 45 -21.35 -16.67 16.23
C VAL A 45 -20.53 -16.03 17.35
N ASN A 46 -20.92 -14.81 17.75
CA ASN A 46 -20.32 -14.04 18.85
C ASN A 46 -18.79 -13.82 18.72
N GLY A 47 -18.33 -13.45 17.54
CA GLY A 47 -16.95 -13.20 17.16
C GLY A 47 -16.11 -14.46 17.00
N ARG A 48 -16.72 -15.64 16.80
CA ARG A 48 -16.01 -16.93 16.72
C ARG A 48 -16.51 -17.76 15.54
N VAL A 49 -15.60 -18.54 14.97
CA VAL A 49 -15.85 -19.46 13.85
C VAL A 49 -15.36 -20.87 14.20
N PRO A 50 -15.97 -21.94 13.64
CA PRO A 50 -15.46 -23.30 13.77
C PRO A 50 -14.01 -23.45 13.31
N LYS A 51 -13.21 -24.25 14.02
CA LYS A 51 -11.76 -24.42 13.73
C LYS A 51 -11.51 -25.10 12.38
N GLU A 52 -12.47 -25.89 11.93
CA GLU A 52 -12.45 -26.66 10.70
C GLU A 52 -12.50 -25.75 9.47
N LEU A 53 -13.03 -24.53 9.63
CA LEU A 53 -13.06 -23.50 8.58
C LEU A 53 -11.76 -22.71 8.47
N LEU A 54 -10.84 -22.85 9.45
CA LEU A 54 -9.58 -22.13 9.41
C LEU A 54 -8.72 -22.64 8.24
N PRO A 55 -8.34 -21.75 7.30
CA PRO A 55 -7.65 -22.16 6.08
C PRO A 55 -6.29 -22.79 6.41
N LYS A 56 -5.99 -23.91 5.71
CA LYS A 56 -4.75 -24.65 5.84
C LYS A 56 -3.86 -24.46 4.62
N CYS A 57 -2.57 -24.46 4.88
CA CYS A 57 -1.55 -24.35 3.86
C CYS A 57 -1.54 -25.62 2.99
N PRO A 58 -1.67 -25.50 1.65
CA PRO A 58 -1.72 -26.67 0.79
C PRO A 58 -0.38 -27.40 0.66
N LYS A 59 0.73 -26.79 1.12
CA LYS A 59 2.07 -27.41 1.05
C LYS A 59 2.50 -28.08 2.36
N CYS A 60 2.24 -27.47 3.52
CA CYS A 60 2.71 -27.98 4.81
C CYS A 60 1.59 -28.35 5.80
N GLY A 61 0.33 -28.10 5.47
CA GLY A 61 -0.82 -28.34 6.35
C GLY A 61 -0.95 -27.37 7.54
N GLY A 62 0.02 -26.46 7.75
CA GLY A 62 -0.02 -25.45 8.80
C GLY A 62 -1.10 -24.38 8.56
N ASP A 63 -1.35 -23.54 9.56
CA ASP A 63 -2.34 -22.47 9.46
C ASP A 63 -1.96 -21.42 8.41
N MET A 64 -2.98 -20.86 7.76
CA MET A 64 -2.85 -19.68 6.92
C MET A 64 -3.17 -18.43 7.75
N GLU A 65 -2.58 -17.30 7.36
CA GLU A 65 -2.90 -15.99 7.92
C GLU A 65 -3.15 -14.97 6.79
N VAL A 66 -3.79 -13.85 7.12
CA VAL A 66 -4.02 -12.76 6.17
C VAL A 66 -2.67 -12.23 5.65
N ASN A 67 -2.61 -11.93 4.37
CA ASN A 67 -1.42 -11.39 3.72
C ASN A 67 -1.28 -9.88 4.01
N TRP A 68 -1.07 -9.52 5.27
CA TRP A 68 -0.89 -8.15 5.74
C TRP A 68 0.16 -8.10 6.87
N GLY A 69 0.88 -6.99 6.99
CA GLY A 69 1.83 -6.79 8.09
C GLY A 69 2.84 -5.67 7.84
N GLU A 70 3.86 -5.64 8.69
CA GLU A 70 4.97 -4.68 8.58
C GLU A 70 5.99 -5.08 7.51
N MET A 71 6.93 -4.18 7.21
CA MET A 71 7.89 -4.34 6.11
C MET A 71 8.72 -5.63 6.24
N SER A 72 9.16 -5.95 7.45
CA SER A 72 9.89 -7.19 7.79
C SER A 72 9.13 -8.48 7.41
N SER A 73 7.81 -8.40 7.28
CA SER A 73 6.99 -9.56 6.87
C SER A 73 7.07 -9.86 5.38
N PHE A 74 7.59 -8.95 4.56
CA PHE A 74 7.52 -9.04 3.10
C PHE A 74 8.86 -8.88 2.38
N THR A 75 9.81 -8.15 2.96
CA THR A 75 11.08 -7.78 2.30
C THR A 75 11.84 -8.96 1.72
N GLU A 76 11.70 -10.15 2.33
CA GLU A 76 12.39 -11.35 1.86
C GLU A 76 11.67 -12.11 0.74
N THR A 77 10.37 -11.87 0.57
CA THR A 77 9.55 -12.61 -0.40
C THR A 77 9.88 -12.23 -1.83
N LYS A 78 9.89 -13.22 -2.74
CA LYS A 78 10.20 -13.02 -4.16
C LYS A 78 9.33 -11.92 -4.80
N ASN A 79 8.01 -11.98 -4.62
CA ASN A 79 7.08 -11.03 -5.24
C ASN A 79 7.31 -9.59 -4.76
N TRP A 80 7.61 -9.40 -3.47
CA TRP A 80 7.90 -8.07 -2.93
C TRP A 80 9.22 -7.53 -3.49
N LYS A 81 10.28 -8.34 -3.53
CA LYS A 81 11.58 -7.96 -4.12
C LYS A 81 11.44 -7.53 -5.58
N GLU A 82 10.66 -8.27 -6.39
CA GLU A 82 10.41 -7.92 -7.79
C GLU A 82 9.64 -6.60 -7.93
N LYS A 83 8.65 -6.34 -7.07
CA LYS A 83 7.91 -5.07 -7.05
C LYS A 83 8.77 -3.90 -6.58
N ALA A 84 9.59 -4.10 -5.56
CA ALA A 84 10.53 -3.11 -5.06
C ALA A 84 11.57 -2.74 -6.13
N ALA A 85 12.11 -3.72 -6.85
CA ALA A 85 13.05 -3.48 -7.95
C ALA A 85 12.42 -2.63 -9.06
N ARG A 86 11.19 -2.96 -9.50
CA ARG A 86 10.46 -2.16 -10.50
C ARG A 86 10.17 -0.74 -10.02
N TYR A 87 9.80 -0.58 -8.74
CA TYR A 87 9.58 0.75 -8.16
C TYR A 87 10.89 1.56 -8.15
N GLN A 88 12.00 0.96 -7.73
CA GLN A 88 13.32 1.61 -7.75
C GLN A 88 13.75 2.00 -9.17
N GLU A 89 13.57 1.13 -10.15
CA GLU A 89 13.86 1.42 -11.56
C GLU A 89 12.99 2.59 -12.08
N PHE A 90 11.70 2.60 -11.74
CA PHE A 90 10.80 3.69 -12.08
C PHE A 90 11.27 5.04 -11.50
N ILE A 91 11.68 5.07 -10.23
CA ILE A 91 12.21 6.27 -9.58
C ILE A 91 13.54 6.71 -10.20
N GLN A 92 14.45 5.78 -10.48
CA GLN A 92 15.74 6.10 -11.12
C GLN A 92 15.54 6.72 -12.51
N ASN A 93 14.59 6.21 -13.29
CA ASN A 93 14.23 6.76 -14.60
C ASN A 93 13.60 8.16 -14.53
N LEU A 94 13.18 8.59 -13.35
CA LEU A 94 12.59 9.90 -13.08
C LEU A 94 13.60 10.92 -12.52
N HIS A 95 14.81 10.49 -12.17
CA HIS A 95 15.84 11.35 -11.58
C HIS A 95 16.12 12.58 -12.46
N GLY A 96 16.18 13.75 -11.83
CA GLY A 96 16.48 15.03 -12.51
C GLY A 96 15.37 15.56 -13.42
N LYS A 97 14.19 14.91 -13.45
CA LYS A 97 13.00 15.42 -14.16
C LYS A 97 12.12 16.23 -13.21
N LYS A 98 11.12 16.93 -13.76
CA LYS A 98 10.04 17.54 -12.97
C LYS A 98 9.10 16.44 -12.49
N LEU A 99 8.93 16.33 -11.17
CA LEU A 99 8.16 15.25 -10.54
C LEU A 99 7.05 15.82 -9.69
N VAL A 100 5.89 15.17 -9.73
CA VAL A 100 4.81 15.44 -8.79
C VAL A 100 4.55 14.17 -8.01
N ILE A 101 4.70 14.26 -6.69
CA ILE A 101 4.45 13.17 -5.75
C ILE A 101 3.10 13.46 -5.08
N LEU A 102 2.14 12.57 -5.28
CA LEU A 102 0.81 12.68 -4.69
C LEU A 102 0.65 11.66 -3.57
N GLU A 103 0.50 12.12 -2.34
CA GLU A 103 0.21 11.30 -1.15
C GLU A 103 -1.27 11.46 -0.78
N PHE A 104 -2.05 10.37 -0.77
CA PHE A 104 -3.47 10.39 -0.42
C PHE A 104 -3.77 9.56 0.84
N GLY A 105 -4.20 10.21 1.91
CA GLY A 105 -4.72 9.57 3.12
C GLY A 105 -3.68 8.82 3.96
N ILE A 106 -2.40 9.18 3.84
CA ILE A 106 -1.34 8.50 4.60
C ILE A 106 -1.09 9.28 5.89
N GLY A 107 -1.44 8.68 7.02
CA GLY A 107 -1.19 9.25 8.34
C GLY A 107 0.29 9.24 8.69
N TRP A 108 0.72 10.15 9.56
CA TRP A 108 2.13 10.28 9.97
C TRP A 108 2.69 9.03 10.65
N ARG A 109 1.85 8.11 11.14
CA ARG A 109 2.30 6.85 11.73
C ARG A 109 2.69 5.79 10.68
N ASN A 110 2.17 5.87 9.45
CA ASN A 110 2.53 4.93 8.39
C ASN A 110 3.83 5.36 7.70
N GLN A 111 4.95 5.10 8.37
CA GLN A 111 6.28 5.43 7.84
C GLN A 111 6.71 4.53 6.69
N MET A 112 6.09 3.36 6.49
CA MET A 112 6.46 2.45 5.40
C MET A 112 6.25 3.07 4.02
N ILE A 113 5.21 3.89 3.87
CA ILE A 113 4.90 4.60 2.62
C ILE A 113 5.32 6.06 2.71
N LYS A 114 5.04 6.73 3.84
CA LYS A 114 5.27 8.17 3.99
C LYS A 114 6.74 8.55 3.93
N ALA A 115 7.63 7.81 4.63
CA ALA A 115 9.05 8.15 4.67
C ALA A 115 9.71 8.05 3.29
N PRO A 116 9.52 6.97 2.48
CA PRO A 116 10.04 6.92 1.13
C PRO A 116 9.56 8.07 0.21
N LEU A 117 8.29 8.47 0.31
CA LEU A 117 7.76 9.59 -0.50
C LEU A 117 8.40 10.93 -0.09
N MET A 118 8.54 11.19 1.21
CA MET A 118 9.22 12.39 1.71
C MET A 118 10.71 12.39 1.37
N GLN A 119 11.37 11.23 1.44
CA GLN A 119 12.78 11.08 1.04
C GLN A 119 12.95 11.35 -0.46
N LEU A 120 12.06 10.80 -1.30
CA LEU A 120 12.05 11.08 -2.75
C LEU A 120 11.88 12.57 -3.02
N ALA A 121 10.92 13.20 -2.32
CA ALA A 121 10.73 14.64 -2.40
C ALA A 121 12.03 15.35 -2.02
N ALA A 122 12.68 15.01 -0.91
CA ALA A 122 13.91 15.64 -0.43
C ALA A 122 15.06 15.57 -1.43
N VAL A 123 15.35 14.38 -1.97
CA VAL A 123 16.51 14.14 -2.86
C VAL A 123 16.32 14.71 -4.26
N GLU A 124 15.09 14.83 -4.75
CA GLU A 124 14.80 15.36 -6.08
C GLU A 124 14.56 16.89 -6.03
N PRO A 125 15.46 17.73 -6.59
CA PRO A 125 15.34 19.18 -6.48
C PRO A 125 14.12 19.75 -7.20
N GLN A 126 13.66 19.08 -8.26
CA GLN A 126 12.52 19.49 -9.09
C GLN A 126 11.21 18.75 -8.74
N ALA A 127 11.18 18.04 -7.60
CA ALA A 127 9.96 17.42 -7.12
C ALA A 127 9.03 18.45 -6.46
N SER A 128 7.72 18.29 -6.68
CA SER A 128 6.66 18.89 -5.87
C SER A 128 5.95 17.79 -5.10
N TYR A 129 5.81 17.95 -3.80
CA TYR A 129 5.18 16.96 -2.91
C TYR A 129 3.83 17.47 -2.43
N ILE A 130 2.75 16.78 -2.80
CA ILE A 130 1.39 17.19 -2.45
C ILE A 130 0.77 16.10 -1.59
N THR A 131 0.47 16.42 -0.34
CA THR A 131 -0.13 15.49 0.62
C THR A 131 -1.57 15.88 0.93
N PHE A 132 -2.46 14.92 0.86
CA PHE A 132 -3.88 15.05 1.16
C PHE A 132 -4.22 14.18 2.36
N ASN A 133 -4.54 14.78 3.50
CA ASN A 133 -5.00 14.03 4.67
C ASN A 133 -5.80 14.93 5.62
N LYS A 134 -6.90 14.42 6.17
CA LYS A 134 -7.80 15.21 7.01
C LYS A 134 -7.30 15.25 8.46
N GLY A 135 -6.85 16.41 8.92
CA GLY A 135 -6.35 16.61 10.29
C GLY A 135 -5.04 15.91 10.63
N GLU A 136 -4.36 15.31 9.64
CA GLU A 136 -3.12 14.55 9.81
C GLU A 136 -2.03 14.96 8.79
N ILE A 137 -2.10 16.17 8.24
CA ILE A 137 -1.05 16.69 7.36
C ILE A 137 0.26 16.76 8.14
N TYR A 138 1.29 16.14 7.58
CA TYR A 138 2.65 16.22 8.09
C TYR A 138 3.62 16.40 6.92
N ILE A 139 4.36 17.50 6.98
CA ILE A 139 5.40 17.90 6.03
C ILE A 139 6.59 18.36 6.88
N PRO A 140 7.77 17.72 6.77
CA PRO A 140 8.95 18.12 7.51
C PRO A 140 9.58 19.37 6.87
N GLU A 141 10.34 20.15 7.67
CA GLU A 141 10.82 21.47 7.26
C GLU A 141 11.73 21.40 6.02
N GLU A 142 12.47 20.30 5.85
CA GLU A 142 13.43 20.07 4.76
C GLU A 142 12.77 20.05 3.36
N ILE A 143 11.48 19.74 3.27
CA ILE A 143 10.75 19.68 1.99
C ILE A 143 9.62 20.71 1.90
N LYS A 144 9.44 21.55 2.91
CA LYS A 144 8.31 22.47 3.04
C LYS A 144 8.15 23.42 1.85
N GLU A 145 9.26 23.98 1.37
CA GLU A 145 9.29 24.93 0.23
C GLU A 145 8.79 24.33 -1.09
N LYS A 146 8.84 23.00 -1.21
CA LYS A 146 8.36 22.26 -2.40
C LYS A 146 7.10 21.44 -2.12
N SER A 147 6.43 21.70 -1.00
CA SER A 147 5.30 20.88 -0.55
C SER A 147 4.00 21.66 -0.41
N ILE A 148 2.89 20.99 -0.70
CA ILE A 148 1.53 21.49 -0.51
C ILE A 148 0.76 20.52 0.38
N GLY A 149 0.22 21.01 1.49
CA GLY A 149 -0.67 20.27 2.36
C GLY A 149 -2.13 20.59 2.06
N VAL A 150 -2.93 19.57 1.74
CA VAL A 150 -4.36 19.71 1.49
C VAL A 150 -5.12 19.00 2.61
N ASP A 151 -5.45 19.76 3.65
CA ASP A 151 -6.27 19.26 4.76
C ASP A 151 -7.75 19.24 4.37
N GLY A 152 -8.32 18.04 4.24
CA GLY A 152 -9.74 17.92 3.94
C GLY A 152 -10.18 16.53 3.49
N ASN A 153 -11.46 16.44 3.10
CA ASN A 153 -12.04 15.21 2.59
C ASN A 153 -11.45 14.87 1.20
N LEU A 154 -10.83 13.70 1.07
CA LEU A 154 -10.24 13.22 -0.19
C LEU A 154 -11.22 13.22 -1.37
N THR A 155 -12.49 12.89 -1.15
CA THR A 155 -13.51 12.90 -2.21
C THR A 155 -13.75 14.31 -2.75
N VAL A 156 -13.70 15.33 -1.88
CA VAL A 156 -13.83 16.74 -2.28
C VAL A 156 -12.56 17.17 -3.02
N ALA A 157 -11.38 16.92 -2.44
CA ALA A 157 -10.11 17.28 -3.06
C ALA A 157 -9.93 16.67 -4.46
N LEU A 158 -10.22 15.37 -4.62
CA LEU A 158 -10.15 14.69 -5.91
C LEU A 158 -11.16 15.24 -6.93
N LYS A 159 -12.35 15.67 -6.49
CA LYS A 159 -13.30 16.35 -7.37
C LYS A 159 -12.76 17.69 -7.87
N GLU A 160 -12.15 18.50 -7.00
CA GLU A 160 -11.57 19.78 -7.40
C GLU A 160 -10.36 19.60 -8.33
N ILE A 161 -9.47 18.63 -8.07
CA ILE A 161 -8.35 18.29 -8.97
C ILE A 161 -8.87 17.94 -10.36
N ARG A 162 -9.96 17.17 -10.46
CA ARG A 162 -10.57 16.81 -11.74
C ARG A 162 -11.19 17.98 -12.49
N LYS A 163 -11.64 19.03 -11.79
CA LYS A 163 -12.17 20.26 -12.42
C LYS A 163 -11.07 21.13 -12.99
N GLY A 164 -9.87 21.08 -12.42
CA GLY A 164 -8.69 21.82 -12.88
C GLY A 164 -8.13 21.34 -14.22
N ARG A 165 -8.94 20.73 -15.09
CA ARG A 165 -8.58 20.54 -16.51
C ARG A 165 -8.33 21.92 -17.09
N ILE A 166 -7.07 22.21 -17.34
CA ILE A 166 -6.68 23.29 -18.24
C ILE A 166 -6.93 22.70 -19.63
N ASP A 167 -7.94 23.24 -20.32
CA ASP A 167 -8.16 23.00 -21.74
C ASP A 167 -6.97 23.51 -22.57
#